data_AF-A0A0X3PHV2-F1
#
_entry.id   AF-A0A0X3PHV2-F1
#
_cell.length_a   1.000
_cell.length_b   1.000
_cell.length_c   1.000
_cell.angle_alpha   90.00
_cell.angle_beta   90.00
_cell.angle_gamma   90.00
#
_symmetry.space_group_name_H-M   'P 1'
#
loop_
_entity.id
_entity.type
_entity.pdbx_description
1 polymer ?
#
loop_
_entity_poly.entity_id
_entity_poly.type
_entity_poly.pdbx_seq_one_letter_code
_entity_poly.pdbx_strand_id
1 'polypeptide(L)'
;MIWRASAPSELPQAAVLPILCPRLQAREVTAALTGPDKGFQVARDWQKNTAAEVGDVTCADSAPRSNAKVLICGTRVVIDNWKEVLNSHAFGKATSLYDTNPVTGRTSGDPIADAFVLKMRRHSAFLAVADGVNWGEAPMRAARCAVNAIYEHLESNLFL
;
A
#
# COMPACT_ATOMS: atom_id res chain seq x y z
N MET A 1 6.10 27.80 5.00
CA MET A 1 5.04 28.65 4.44
C MET A 1 3.85 27.75 4.11
N ILE A 2 2.67 27.99 4.67
CA ILE A 2 1.47 27.18 4.43
C ILE A 2 0.56 27.99 3.52
N TRP A 3 0.23 27.43 2.34
CA TRP A 3 -0.72 28.05 1.41
C TRP A 3 -2.14 27.63 1.82
N ARG A 4 -3.06 28.59 1.90
CA ARG A 4 -4.49 28.34 2.14
C ARG A 4 -5.26 28.73 0.88
N ALA A 5 -6.11 27.84 0.40
CA ALA A 5 -6.97 28.05 -0.76
C ALA A 5 -8.26 27.25 -0.57
N SER A 6 -9.39 27.85 -0.93
CA SER A 6 -10.71 27.20 -1.01
C SER A 6 -10.93 26.49 -2.35
N ALA A 7 -10.19 26.88 -3.39
CA ALA A 7 -10.24 26.26 -4.71
C ALA A 7 -8.84 26.15 -5.36
N PRO A 8 -8.59 25.16 -6.23
CA PRO A 8 -7.28 24.99 -6.90
C PRO A 8 -6.81 26.23 -7.67
N SER A 9 -7.73 27.04 -8.20
CA SER A 9 -7.44 28.28 -8.93
C SER A 9 -6.87 29.40 -8.06
N GLU A 10 -7.06 29.33 -6.74
CA GLU A 10 -6.56 30.33 -5.78
C GLU A 10 -5.12 30.04 -5.33
N LEU A 11 -4.61 28.85 -5.66
CA LEU A 11 -3.23 28.49 -5.35
C LEU A 11 -2.29 29.19 -6.34
N PRO A 12 -1.20 29.83 -5.87
CA PRO A 12 -0.19 30.37 -6.77
C PRO A 12 0.41 29.25 -7.62
N GLN A 13 0.86 29.58 -8.83
CA GLN A 13 1.42 28.59 -9.75
C GLN A 13 2.60 27.80 -9.15
N ALA A 14 3.35 28.39 -8.22
CA ALA A 14 4.42 27.73 -7.47
C ALA A 14 3.93 26.65 -6.48
N ALA A 15 2.66 26.70 -6.06
CA ALA A 15 2.03 25.73 -5.17
C ALA A 15 1.33 24.58 -5.93
N VAL A 16 1.18 24.70 -7.26
CA VAL A 16 0.59 23.67 -8.11
C VAL A 16 1.70 22.99 -8.91
N LEU A 17 2.03 21.74 -8.55
CA LEU A 17 2.93 20.92 -9.34
C LEU A 17 2.10 20.01 -10.27
N PRO A 18 2.35 20.01 -11.59
CA PRO A 18 1.78 19.03 -12.49
C PRO A 18 2.15 17.62 -12.01
N ILE A 19 1.21 16.67 -12.08
CA ILE A 19 1.43 15.27 -11.66
C ILE A 19 2.62 14.63 -12.41
N LEU A 20 2.94 15.11 -13.61
CA LEU A 20 4.07 14.65 -14.42
C LEU A 20 5.38 15.47 -14.24
N CYS A 21 5.50 16.23 -13.15
CA CYS A 21 6.70 17.03 -12.90
C CYS A 21 7.95 16.13 -12.70
N PRO A 22 9.10 16.41 -13.35
CA PRO A 22 10.34 15.65 -13.13
C PRO A 22 10.78 15.58 -11.66
N ARG A 23 10.39 16.57 -10.85
CA ARG A 23 10.64 16.56 -9.39
C ARG A 23 9.92 15.43 -8.66
N LEU A 24 8.76 14.99 -9.16
CA LEU A 24 8.01 13.85 -8.62
C LEU A 24 8.61 12.49 -9.05
N GLN A 25 9.58 12.48 -9.97
CA GLN A 25 10.28 11.26 -10.37
C GLN A 25 11.36 10.81 -9.37
N ALA A 26 11.59 11.57 -8.29
CA ALA A 26 12.51 11.19 -7.23
C ALA A 26 11.97 9.94 -6.52
N ARG A 27 12.56 8.78 -6.83
CA ARG A 27 12.14 7.45 -6.32
C ARG A 27 12.65 7.10 -4.93
N GLU A 28 13.42 7.98 -4.30
CA GLU A 28 13.94 7.76 -2.95
C GLU A 28 12.78 7.73 -1.94
N VAL A 29 12.51 6.54 -1.40
CA VAL A 29 11.52 6.35 -0.34
C VAL A 29 12.14 6.79 0.97
N THR A 30 11.50 7.74 1.64
CA THR A 30 11.94 8.32 2.91
C THR A 30 11.13 7.81 4.08
N ALA A 31 9.89 7.37 3.84
CA ALA A 31 9.06 6.66 4.80
C ALA A 31 8.08 5.73 4.08
N ALA A 32 7.77 4.58 4.68
CA ALA A 32 6.77 3.65 4.17
C ALA A 32 6.16 2.85 5.33
N LEU A 33 4.84 2.76 5.36
CA LEU A 33 4.09 2.07 6.41
C LEU A 33 2.82 1.43 5.83
N THR A 34 2.41 0.29 6.38
CA THR A 34 1.17 -0.40 6.02
C THR A 34 0.59 -1.08 7.24
N GLY A 35 -0.73 -1.13 7.36
CA GLY A 35 -1.36 -1.77 8.48
C GLY A 35 -2.87 -1.97 8.32
N PRO A 36 -3.52 -2.52 9.35
CA PRO A 36 -2.91 -3.14 10.53
C PRO A 36 -2.20 -4.46 10.19
N ASP A 37 -1.29 -4.92 11.06
CA ASP A 37 -0.61 -6.23 10.98
C ASP A 37 0.05 -6.52 9.63
N LYS A 38 0.95 -5.61 9.20
CA LYS A 38 1.60 -5.64 7.88
C LYS A 38 0.64 -5.37 6.70
N GLY A 39 -0.65 -5.17 6.96
CA GLY A 39 -1.68 -4.65 6.05
C GLY A 39 -1.67 -5.36 4.70
N PHE A 40 -1.39 -4.61 3.63
CA PHE A 40 -1.44 -5.15 2.27
C PHE A 40 -0.30 -6.13 1.94
N GLN A 41 0.82 -6.17 2.70
CA GLN A 41 1.88 -7.17 2.49
C GLN A 41 1.31 -8.58 2.59
N VAL A 42 0.39 -8.80 3.53
CA VAL A 42 -0.30 -10.08 3.72
C VAL A 42 -1.12 -10.45 2.47
N ALA A 43 -1.72 -9.47 1.80
CA ALA A 43 -2.45 -9.70 0.56
C ALA A 43 -1.55 -10.18 -0.59
N ARG A 44 -0.31 -9.69 -0.66
CA ARG A 44 0.67 -10.17 -1.63
C ARG A 44 1.10 -11.61 -1.35
N ASP A 45 1.23 -11.96 -0.08
CA ASP A 45 1.59 -13.32 0.31
C ASP A 45 0.45 -14.30 0.03
N TRP A 46 -0.82 -13.91 0.24
CA TRP A 46 -1.97 -14.71 -0.20
C TRP A 46 -1.93 -14.98 -1.70
N GLN A 47 -1.67 -13.95 -2.52
CA GLN A 47 -1.60 -14.12 -3.97
C GLN A 47 -0.48 -15.08 -4.40
N LYS A 48 0.69 -15.04 -3.74
CA LYS A 48 1.80 -15.97 -4.02
C LYS A 48 1.42 -17.41 -3.70
N ASN A 49 0.77 -17.64 -2.56
CA ASN A 49 0.36 -18.98 -2.15
C ASN A 49 -0.72 -19.55 -3.07
N THR A 50 -1.71 -18.74 -3.46
CA THR A 50 -2.73 -19.15 -4.45
C THR A 50 -2.10 -19.46 -5.82
N ALA A 51 -1.11 -18.68 -6.27
CA ALA A 51 -0.39 -18.96 -7.52
C ALA A 51 0.46 -20.25 -7.45
N ALA A 52 0.98 -20.61 -6.28
CA ALA A 52 1.70 -21.86 -6.06
C ALA A 52 0.77 -23.08 -6.01
N GLU A 53 -0.44 -22.95 -5.47
CA GLU A 53 -1.44 -24.03 -5.42
C GLU A 53 -2.12 -24.29 -6.78
N VAL A 54 -2.17 -23.29 -7.66
CA VAL A 54 -2.72 -23.42 -9.02
C VAL A 54 -1.65 -23.83 -10.05
N GLY A 55 -0.39 -23.95 -9.63
CA GLY A 55 0.76 -24.22 -10.51
C GLY A 55 1.32 -25.64 -10.41
N ASP A 56 0.63 -26.62 -11.00
CA ASP A 56 1.30 -27.74 -11.69
C ASP A 56 0.41 -28.32 -12.81
N VAL A 57 0.41 -27.64 -13.97
CA VAL A 57 0.49 -28.27 -15.30
C VAL A 57 1.19 -27.26 -16.21
N THR A 58 2.52 -27.34 -16.32
CA THR A 58 3.26 -27.51 -17.60
C THR A 58 4.78 -27.43 -17.39
N CYS A 59 5.44 -28.28 -18.18
CA CYS A 59 6.85 -28.53 -18.42
C CYS A 59 7.90 -27.48 -17.97
N ALA A 60 8.88 -28.03 -17.23
CA ALA A 60 10.29 -27.66 -17.11
C ALA A 60 10.78 -26.46 -17.93
N ASP A 61 11.21 -25.42 -17.22
CA ASP A 61 12.62 -25.01 -17.20
C ASP A 61 12.92 -24.23 -15.93
N SER A 62 13.98 -24.65 -15.25
CA SER A 62 14.36 -24.20 -13.91
C SER A 62 15.10 -22.87 -14.00
N ALA A 63 14.47 -21.76 -13.60
CA ALA A 63 15.17 -20.50 -13.32
C ALA A 63 15.09 -20.15 -11.82
N PRO A 64 16.17 -19.64 -11.20
CA PRO A 64 16.27 -19.55 -9.74
C PRO A 64 15.37 -18.45 -9.16
N ARG A 65 14.84 -18.79 -7.98
CA ARG A 65 13.96 -18.00 -7.12
C ARG A 65 14.46 -16.55 -6.90
N SER A 66 13.66 -15.59 -7.35
CA SER A 66 13.75 -14.17 -6.97
C SER A 66 12.38 -13.73 -6.41
N ASN A 67 12.36 -13.30 -5.14
CA ASN A 67 11.17 -12.78 -4.45
C ASN A 67 10.73 -11.36 -4.91
N ALA A 68 11.39 -10.81 -5.94
CA ALA A 68 11.02 -9.55 -6.56
C ALA A 68 10.05 -9.80 -7.71
N LYS A 69 8.81 -9.27 -7.62
CA LYS A 69 7.98 -9.11 -8.82
C LYS A 69 8.62 -8.02 -9.66
N VAL A 70 9.22 -8.41 -10.78
CA VAL A 70 9.72 -7.51 -11.81
C VAL A 70 8.52 -7.01 -12.61
N LEU A 71 8.12 -5.76 -12.37
CA LEU A 71 7.15 -5.07 -13.24
C LEU A 71 7.94 -4.45 -14.40
N ILE A 72 7.76 -5.00 -15.60
CA ILE A 72 8.33 -4.46 -16.84
C ILE A 72 7.34 -3.46 -17.42
N CYS A 73 7.67 -2.17 -17.34
CA CYS A 73 6.94 -1.11 -18.01
C CYS A 73 7.89 -0.44 -19.02
N GLY A 74 7.81 -0.87 -20.29
CA GLY A 74 8.78 -0.46 -21.32
C GLY A 74 10.19 -0.99 -21.04
N THR A 75 11.23 -0.18 -21.30
CA THR A 75 12.65 -0.55 -21.11
C THR A 75 13.11 -0.57 -19.64
N ARG A 76 12.20 -0.46 -18.66
CA ARG A 76 12.56 -0.35 -17.25
C ARG A 76 11.92 -1.45 -16.40
N VAL A 77 12.79 -2.19 -15.73
CA VAL A 77 12.49 -3.21 -14.71
C VAL A 77 12.30 -2.51 -13.36
N VAL A 78 11.10 -2.58 -12.79
CA VAL A 78 10.83 -2.13 -11.42
C VAL A 78 10.88 -3.35 -10.49
N ILE A 79 11.91 -3.41 -9.65
CA ILE A 79 12.01 -4.36 -8.54
C ILE A 79 11.50 -3.63 -7.29
N ASP A 80 10.24 -3.83 -6.93
CA ASP A 80 9.66 -3.24 -5.72
C ASP A 80 9.72 -4.23 -4.55
N ASN A 81 10.88 -4.27 -3.89
CA ASN A 81 11.00 -4.93 -2.60
C ASN A 81 10.38 -4.01 -1.55
N TRP A 82 9.06 -4.10 -1.38
CA TRP A 82 8.37 -3.39 -0.31
C TRP A 82 9.08 -3.64 1.02
N LYS A 83 9.51 -2.56 1.66
CA LYS A 83 10.15 -2.56 2.97
C LYS A 83 9.55 -1.42 3.76
N GLU A 84 9.13 -1.72 4.97
CA GLU A 84 8.75 -0.68 5.92
C GLU A 84 9.97 0.21 6.18
N VAL A 85 9.80 1.51 6.00
CA VAL A 85 10.83 2.52 6.25
C VAL A 85 10.28 3.42 7.33
N LEU A 86 10.68 3.15 8.56
CA LEU A 86 10.28 3.94 9.71
C LEU A 86 10.93 5.32 9.64
N ASN A 87 10.12 6.34 9.87
CA ASN A 87 10.56 7.73 9.86
C ASN A 87 9.66 8.51 10.82
N SER A 88 10.21 9.47 11.57
CA SER A 88 9.45 10.33 12.48
C SER A 88 8.34 11.14 11.79
N HIS A 89 8.39 11.28 10.47
CA HIS A 89 7.39 11.98 9.67
C HIS A 89 6.21 11.10 9.23
N ALA A 90 6.22 9.79 9.49
CA ALA A 90 5.15 8.88 9.11
C ALA A 90 4.74 7.96 10.26
N PHE A 91 3.45 7.93 10.56
CA PHE A 91 2.85 7.05 11.55
C PHE A 91 1.45 6.65 11.10
N GLY A 92 1.02 5.44 11.49
CA GLY A 92 -0.27 4.90 11.12
C GLY A 92 -0.67 3.78 12.07
N LYS A 93 -1.94 3.77 12.47
CA LYS A 93 -2.53 2.77 13.34
C LYS A 93 -3.99 2.59 12.93
N ALA A 94 -4.44 1.34 12.84
CA ALA A 94 -5.85 1.00 12.76
C ALA A 94 -6.23 0.33 14.09
N THR A 95 -7.38 0.71 14.66
CA THR A 95 -7.84 0.20 15.95
C THR A 95 -9.33 -0.05 15.89
N SER A 96 -9.79 -1.15 16.48
CA SER A 96 -11.21 -1.43 16.65
C SER A 96 -11.79 -0.50 17.72
N LEU A 97 -13.02 0.00 17.47
CA LEU A 97 -13.84 0.69 18.47
C LEU A 97 -14.84 -0.25 19.16
N TYR A 98 -14.92 -1.51 18.73
CA TYR A 98 -15.82 -2.48 19.33
C TYR A 98 -15.29 -2.96 20.69
N ASP A 99 -16.21 -3.45 21.52
CA ASP A 99 -15.91 -3.87 22.88
C ASP A 99 -14.98 -5.08 22.96
N THR A 100 -14.09 -5.05 23.94
CA THR A 100 -13.30 -6.21 24.35
C THR A 100 -14.04 -7.00 25.40
N ASN A 101 -14.22 -8.29 25.15
CA ASN A 101 -14.84 -9.20 26.11
C ASN A 101 -13.94 -9.29 27.36
N PRO A 102 -14.44 -8.93 28.55
CA PRO A 102 -13.62 -8.86 29.77
C PRO A 102 -13.22 -10.23 30.32
N VAL A 103 -13.89 -11.31 29.91
CA VAL A 103 -13.59 -12.69 30.35
C VAL A 103 -12.60 -13.37 29.41
N THR A 104 -12.79 -13.21 28.10
CA THR A 104 -11.95 -13.89 27.10
C THR A 104 -10.78 -13.03 26.59
N GLY A 105 -10.79 -11.73 26.87
CA GLY A 105 -9.81 -10.77 26.35
C GLY A 105 -9.92 -10.53 24.84
N ARG A 106 -10.90 -11.14 24.17
CA ARG A 106 -11.07 -11.01 22.72
C ARG A 106 -11.80 -9.71 22.40
N THR A 107 -11.21 -8.93 21.51
CA THR A 107 -11.86 -7.73 20.97
C THR A 107 -12.86 -8.13 19.91
N SER A 108 -14.09 -7.65 20.07
CA SER A 108 -15.05 -7.65 18.97
C SER A 108 -14.45 -6.85 17.81
N GLY A 109 -14.78 -7.20 16.57
CA GLY A 109 -14.13 -6.56 15.43
C GLY A 109 -12.80 -7.19 14.99
N ASP A 110 -12.39 -8.33 15.58
CA ASP A 110 -11.22 -9.08 15.13
C ASP A 110 -11.58 -10.10 14.03
N PRO A 111 -10.79 -10.21 12.94
CA PRO A 111 -9.78 -9.25 12.49
C PRO A 111 -10.38 -7.91 12.03
N ILE A 112 -9.62 -6.83 12.26
CA ILE A 112 -9.94 -5.48 11.80
C ILE A 112 -10.01 -5.46 10.27
N ALA A 113 -11.12 -4.95 9.74
CA ALA A 113 -11.34 -4.92 8.31
C ALA A 113 -10.60 -3.75 7.64
N ASP A 114 -10.41 -2.64 8.34
CA ASP A 114 -9.71 -1.45 7.85
C ASP A 114 -8.29 -1.80 7.40
N ALA A 115 -7.84 -1.13 6.35
CA ALA A 115 -6.48 -1.25 5.85
C ALA A 115 -5.94 0.09 5.38
N PHE A 116 -4.63 0.30 5.50
CA PHE A 116 -3.98 1.48 4.97
C PHE A 116 -2.58 1.18 4.44
N VAL A 117 -2.14 2.05 3.53
CA VAL A 117 -0.75 2.14 3.07
C VAL A 117 -0.35 3.59 2.96
N LEU A 118 0.85 3.91 3.42
CA LEU A 118 1.50 5.19 3.27
C LEU A 118 2.86 4.96 2.64
N LYS A 119 3.17 5.73 1.60
CA LYS A 119 4.53 5.81 1.04
C LYS A 119 4.88 7.26 0.78
N MET A 120 6.04 7.66 1.27
CA MET A 120 6.55 9.01 1.17
C MET A 120 7.92 9.01 0.52
N ARG A 121 8.08 9.93 -0.43
CA ARG A 121 9.30 10.26 -1.13
C ARG A 121 9.66 11.70 -0.86
N ARG A 122 10.82 12.13 -1.35
CA ARG A 122 11.31 13.51 -1.16
C ARG A 122 10.33 14.59 -1.60
N HIS A 123 9.55 14.34 -2.65
CA HIS A 123 8.66 15.33 -3.27
C HIS A 123 7.24 14.84 -3.50
N SER A 124 6.93 13.58 -3.19
CA SER A 124 5.61 12.99 -3.32
C SER A 124 5.29 12.16 -2.09
N ALA A 125 4.00 12.04 -1.80
CA ALA A 125 3.51 11.05 -0.88
C ALA A 125 2.16 10.57 -1.39
N PHE A 126 1.84 9.32 -1.10
CA PHE A 126 0.48 8.85 -1.25
C PHE A 126 0.08 8.03 -0.02
N LEU A 127 -1.20 8.16 0.29
CA LEU A 127 -1.89 7.47 1.37
C LEU A 127 -3.13 6.86 0.74
N ALA A 128 -3.30 5.55 0.89
CA ALA A 128 -4.57 4.90 0.60
C ALA A 128 -5.09 4.24 1.87
N VAL A 129 -6.38 4.41 2.11
CA VAL A 129 -7.11 3.85 3.24
C VAL A 129 -8.35 3.17 2.68
N ALA A 130 -8.63 1.97 3.16
CA ALA A 130 -9.86 1.26 2.90
C ALA A 130 -10.55 1.04 4.25
N ASP A 131 -11.78 1.52 4.35
CA ASP A 131 -12.69 1.26 5.47
C ASP A 131 -13.44 -0.03 5.18
N GLY A 132 -13.13 -1.08 5.94
CA GLY A 132 -13.75 -2.38 5.74
C GLY A 132 -15.08 -2.44 6.47
N VAL A 133 -16.16 -2.81 5.77
CA VAL A 133 -17.48 -2.93 6.40
C VAL A 133 -17.49 -4.15 7.34
N ASN A 134 -17.99 -3.96 8.56
CA ASN A 134 -18.09 -5.00 9.59
C ASN A 134 -16.69 -5.48 10.08
N TRP A 135 -16.56 -6.76 10.40
CA TRP A 135 -15.30 -7.41 10.76
C TRP A 135 -15.26 -8.83 10.23
N GLY A 136 -14.08 -9.46 10.33
CA GLY A 136 -13.87 -10.83 9.88
C GLY A 136 -12.97 -10.93 8.66
N GLU A 137 -12.63 -12.17 8.32
CA GLU A 137 -11.66 -12.51 7.27
C GLU A 137 -12.06 -11.98 5.88
N ALA A 138 -13.34 -12.03 5.51
CA ALA A 138 -13.77 -11.61 4.18
C ALA A 138 -13.67 -10.08 3.99
N PRO A 139 -14.23 -9.23 4.87
CA PRO A 139 -14.05 -7.78 4.79
C PRO A 139 -12.58 -7.34 4.86
N MET A 140 -11.80 -7.93 5.76
CA MET A 140 -10.37 -7.62 5.93
C MET A 140 -9.56 -7.95 4.68
N ARG A 141 -9.81 -9.11 4.05
CA ARG A 141 -9.19 -9.46 2.76
C ARG A 141 -9.56 -8.46 1.67
N ALA A 142 -10.85 -8.11 1.56
CA ALA A 142 -11.31 -7.17 0.55
C ALA A 142 -10.63 -5.81 0.66
N ALA A 143 -10.56 -5.23 1.86
CA ALA A 143 -9.92 -3.95 2.11
C ALA A 143 -8.40 -3.99 1.82
N ARG A 144 -7.69 -5.03 2.28
CA ARG A 144 -6.25 -5.19 2.00
C ARG A 144 -5.96 -5.38 0.52
N CYS A 145 -6.81 -6.11 -0.20
CA CYS A 145 -6.70 -6.25 -1.66
C CYS A 145 -6.95 -4.92 -2.38
N ALA A 146 -7.94 -4.13 -1.95
CA ALA A 146 -8.20 -2.81 -2.52
C ALA A 146 -6.99 -1.88 -2.34
N VAL A 147 -6.40 -1.84 -1.14
CA VAL A 147 -5.18 -1.09 -0.84
C VAL A 147 -3.99 -1.58 -1.68
N ASN A 148 -3.81 -2.90 -1.84
CA ASN A 148 -2.74 -3.42 -2.70
C ASN A 148 -2.93 -3.02 -4.17
N ALA A 149 -4.16 -3.12 -4.68
CA ALA A 149 -4.45 -2.81 -6.08
C ALA A 149 -4.20 -1.33 -6.41
N ILE A 150 -4.63 -0.42 -5.54
CA ILE A 150 -4.36 1.01 -5.75
C ILE A 150 -2.87 1.31 -5.59
N TYR A 151 -2.18 0.69 -4.63
CA TYR A 151 -0.73 0.81 -4.50
C TYR A 151 -0.01 0.43 -5.80
N GLU A 152 -0.31 -0.75 -6.36
CA GLU A 152 0.29 -1.23 -7.60
C GLU A 152 -0.03 -0.33 -8.79
N HIS A 153 -1.25 0.20 -8.85
CA HIS A 153 -1.65 1.13 -9.89
C HIS A 153 -0.87 2.45 -9.82
N LEU A 154 -0.75 3.05 -8.62
CA LEU A 154 -0.05 4.33 -8.41
C LEU A 154 1.45 4.19 -8.71
N GLU A 155 2.09 3.12 -8.24
CA GLU A 155 3.50 2.84 -8.50
C GLU A 155 3.80 2.63 -9.98
N SER A 156 2.92 1.91 -10.69
CA SER A 156 3.15 1.54 -12.09
C SER A 156 2.84 2.67 -13.07
N ASN A 157 1.79 3.46 -12.81
CA ASN A 157 1.25 4.42 -13.78
C ASN A 157 1.59 5.86 -13.45
N LEU A 158 1.70 6.22 -12.17
CA LEU A 158 1.93 7.60 -11.75
C LEU A 158 3.36 7.85 -11.26
N PHE A 159 4.17 6.78 -11.09
CA PHE A 159 5.50 6.85 -10.49
C PHE A 159 5.52 7.62 -9.16
N LEU A 160 4.41 7.56 -8.40
CA LEU A 160 4.21 8.22 -7.11
C LEU A 160 4.68 7.38 -5.94
#